data_AF-A0A316FTM1-F1
#
_entry.id   AF-A0A316FTM1-F1
#
_cell.length_a   1.000
_cell.length_b   1.000
_cell.length_c   1.000
_cell.angle_alpha   90.00
_cell.angle_beta   90.00
_cell.angle_gamma   90.00
#
_symmetry.space_group_name_H-M   'P 1'
#
loop_
_entity.id
_entity.type
_entity.pdbx_description
1 polymer ?
#
loop_
_entity_poly.entity_id
_entity_poly.type
_entity_poly.pdbx_seq_one_letter_code
_entity_poly.pdbx_strand_id
1 'polypeptide(L)' 'MSTGVVRGEYGIADAYKNKLLDISPWMNDNNANVVKFAHQYTKLLEDMIESEVKRVNERVALEKHKFGVDE' A
#
# COMPACT_ATOMS: atom_id res chain seq x y z
N MET A 1 19.23 4.40 -0.91
CA MET A 1 18.34 5.58 -0.98
C MET A 1 17.22 5.25 -1.96
N SER A 2 16.00 5.01 -1.47
CA SER A 2 14.80 4.91 -2.31
C SER A 2 14.16 6.31 -2.36
N THR A 3 14.00 6.89 -3.55
CA THR A 3 13.66 8.31 -3.74
C THR A 3 12.17 8.63 -3.58
N GLY A 4 11.36 7.75 -2.94
CA GLY A 4 9.92 7.96 -2.78
C GLY A 4 9.13 7.97 -4.10
N VAL A 5 9.78 7.67 -5.23
CA VAL A 5 9.15 7.63 -6.55
C VAL A 5 8.36 6.33 -6.68
N VAL A 6 7.04 6.46 -6.81
CA VAL A 6 6.14 5.35 -7.13
C VAL A 6 6.19 5.06 -8.63
N ARG A 7 6.15 3.77 -9.02
CA ARG A 7 6.14 3.35 -10.42
C ARG A 7 5.03 2.34 -10.65
N GLY A 8 4.42 2.38 -11.84
CA GLY A 8 3.33 1.47 -12.22
C GLY A 8 1.98 1.85 -11.61
N GLU A 9 0.93 1.17 -12.06
CA GLU A 9 -0.46 1.48 -11.70
C GLU A 9 -0.75 1.30 -10.20
N TYR A 10 -0.02 0.39 -9.55
CA TYR A 10 -0.11 0.06 -8.12
C TYR A 10 1.02 0.65 -7.28
N GLY A 11 1.79 1.60 -7.83
CA GLY A 11 3.03 2.07 -7.19
C GLY A 11 2.83 2.65 -5.77
N ILE A 12 1.65 3.20 -5.47
CA ILE A 12 1.30 3.67 -4.11
C ILE A 12 1.12 2.49 -3.16
N ALA A 13 0.35 1.47 -3.55
CA ALA A 13 0.16 0.26 -2.76
C ALA A 13 1.49 -0.46 -2.52
N ASP A 14 2.36 -0.52 -3.53
CA ASP A 14 3.68 -1.13 -3.39
C ASP A 14 4.61 -0.31 -2.47
N ALA A 15 4.50 1.02 -2.50
CA ALA A 15 5.22 1.86 -1.54
C ALA A 15 4.78 1.60 -0.09
N TYR A 16 3.49 1.39 0.16
CA TYR A 16 3.00 1.01 1.49
C TYR A 16 3.44 -0.40 1.91
N LYS A 17 3.45 -1.37 0.99
CA LYS A 17 4.03 -2.70 1.26
C LYS A 17 5.51 -2.62 1.66
N ASN A 18 6.29 -1.77 0.99
CA ASN A 18 7.69 -1.56 1.36
C ASN A 18 7.80 -0.94 2.76
N LYS A 19 6.93 0.02 3.11
CA LYS A 19 6.90 0.57 4.47
C LYS A 19 6.58 -0.50 5.53
N LEU A 20 5.71 -1.47 5.23
CA LEU A 20 5.45 -2.60 6.13
C LEU A 20 6.72 -3.41 6.41
N LEU A 21 7.55 -3.64 5.39
CA LEU A 21 8.83 -4.31 5.54
C LEU A 21 9.79 -3.48 6.41
N ASP A 22 9.87 -2.17 6.16
CA ASP A 22 10.75 -1.25 6.89
C ASP A 22 10.42 -1.20 8.39
N ILE A 23 9.14 -1.25 8.77
CA ILE A 23 8.72 -1.18 10.18
C ILE A 23 8.65 -2.55 10.86
N SER A 24 8.81 -3.65 10.13
CA SER A 24 8.75 -5.01 10.70
C SER A 24 9.70 -5.24 11.90
N PRO A 25 10.92 -4.64 11.97
CA PRO A 25 11.78 -4.81 13.14
C PRO A 25 11.18 -4.22 14.42
N TRP A 26 10.34 -3.18 14.31
CA TRP A 26 9.74 -2.49 15.45
C TRP A 26 8.68 -3.32 16.18
N MET A 27 8.23 -4.42 15.56
CA MET A 27 7.31 -5.37 16.19
C MET A 27 7.92 -6.11 17.38
N ASN A 28 9.24 -6.23 17.42
CA ASN A 28 9.98 -6.95 18.46
C ASN A 28 10.92 -6.02 19.25
N ASP A 29 10.63 -4.71 19.26
CA ASP A 29 11.43 -3.72 19.99
C ASP A 29 11.26 -3.88 21.52
N ASN A 30 12.31 -3.57 22.27
CA ASN A 30 12.27 -3.62 23.74
C ASN A 30 11.35 -2.54 24.35
N ASN A 31 11.05 -1.48 23.60
CA ASN A 31 10.17 -0.41 24.03
C ASN A 31 8.72 -0.72 23.65
N ALA A 32 7.88 -0.95 24.67
CA ALA A 32 6.45 -1.24 24.49
C ALA A 32 5.69 -0.17 23.68
N ASN A 33 6.11 1.10 23.75
CA ASN A 33 5.49 2.17 22.94
C ASN A 33 5.83 2.03 21.45
N VAL A 34 7.04 1.58 21.12
CA VAL A 34 7.47 1.32 19.74
C VAL A 34 6.68 0.14 19.17
N VAL A 35 6.55 -0.95 19.94
CA VAL A 35 5.74 -2.12 19.54
C VAL A 35 4.27 -1.73 19.32
N LYS A 36 3.68 -0.96 20.25
CA LYS A 36 2.31 -0.46 20.12
C LYS A 36 2.12 0.37 18.85
N PHE A 37 3.05 1.29 18.58
CA PHE A 37 3.05 2.08 17.36
C PHE A 37 3.13 1.18 16.12
N ALA A 38 4.04 0.22 16.09
CA ALA A 38 4.26 -0.67 14.96
C ALA A 38 2.98 -1.44 14.58
N HIS A 39 2.24 -1.95 15.58
CA HIS A 39 0.94 -2.61 15.35
C HIS A 39 -0.11 -1.65 14.78
N GLN A 40 -0.27 -0.47 15.38
CA GLN A 40 -1.26 0.51 14.91
C GLN A 40 -0.94 1.01 13.50
N TYR A 41 0.33 1.26 13.22
CA TYR A 41 0.78 1.75 11.93
C TYR A 41 0.69 0.67 10.84
N THR A 42 0.96 -0.59 11.19
CA THR A 42 0.77 -1.73 10.29
C THR A 42 -0.70 -1.85 9.86
N LYS A 43 -1.62 -1.81 10.83
CA LYS A 43 -3.06 -1.84 10.56
C LYS A 43 -3.47 -0.72 9.58
N LEU A 44 -3.00 0.50 9.83
CA LEU A 44 -3.27 1.64 8.97
C LEU A 44 -2.73 1.44 7.54
N LEU A 45 -1.50 0.93 7.40
CA LEU A 45 -0.89 0.67 6.10
C LEU A 45 -1.63 -0.42 5.33
N GLU A 46 -2.08 -1.49 6.01
CA GLU A 46 -2.91 -2.55 5.41
C GLU A 46 -4.22 -2.00 4.86
N ASP A 47 -4.95 -1.21 5.65
CA ASP A 47 -6.21 -0.57 5.23
C ASP A 47 -5.99 0.37 4.02
N MET A 48 -4.88 1.11 4.01
CA MET A 48 -4.50 1.99 2.90
C MET A 48 -4.12 1.21 1.63
N ILE A 49 -3.45 0.07 1.76
CA ILE A 49 -3.12 -0.81 0.62
C ILE A 49 -4.40 -1.34 0.00
N GLU A 50 -5.34 -1.85 0.81
CA GLU A 50 -6.61 -2.38 0.31
C GLU A 50 -7.42 -1.31 -0.43
N SER A 51 -7.53 -0.12 0.16
CA SER A 51 -8.23 1.02 -0.45
C SER A 51 -7.61 1.42 -1.80
N GLU A 52 -6.27 1.48 -1.88
CA GLU A 52 -5.58 1.85 -3.10
C GLU A 52 -5.72 0.80 -4.20
N VAL A 53 -5.59 -0.49 -3.85
CA VAL A 53 -5.78 -1.59 -4.80
C VAL A 53 -7.20 -1.56 -5.37
N LYS A 54 -8.21 -1.34 -4.51
CA LYS A 54 -9.60 -1.19 -4.95
C LYS A 54 -9.78 -0.02 -5.91
N ARG A 55 -9.24 1.15 -5.58
CA ARG A 55 -9.30 2.36 -6.43
C ARG A 55 -8.67 2.12 -7.80
N VAL A 56 -7.51 1.46 -7.85
CA VAL A 56 -6.82 1.14 -9.11
C VAL A 56 -7.64 0.13 -9.93
N ASN A 57 -8.18 -0.92 -9.30
CA ASN A 57 -9.03 -1.89 -9.97
C ASN A 57 -10.28 -1.23 -10.59
N GLU A 58 -10.94 -0.34 -9.85
CA GLU A 58 -12.10 0.41 -10.34
C GLU A 58 -11.74 1.28 -11.55
N ARG A 59 -10.58 1.96 -11.52
CA ARG A 59 -10.08 2.74 -12.64
C ARG A 59 -9.83 1.85 -13.87
N VAL A 60 -9.14 0.73 -13.71
CA VAL A 60 -8.85 -0.21 -14.80
C VAL A 60 -10.14 -0.79 -15.39
N ALA A 61 -11.13 -1.12 -14.55
CA ALA A 61 -12.43 -1.58 -15.01
C ALA A 61 -13.17 -0.51 -15.83
N LEU A 62 -13.16 0.75 -15.38
CA LEU A 62 -13.74 1.87 -16.10
C LEU A 62 -13.03 2.14 -17.43
N GLU A 63 -11.70 2.05 -17.48
CA GLU A 63 -10.92 2.20 -18.71
C GLU A 63 -11.23 1.08 -19.70
N LYS A 64 -11.29 -0.18 -19.24
CA LYS A 64 -11.73 -1.32 -20.06
C LYS A 64 -13.14 -1.16 -20.59
N HIS A 65 -14.06 -0.59 -19.81
CA HIS A 65 -15.42 -0.33 -20.28
C HIS A 65 -15.48 0.85 -21.27
N LYS A 66 -14.65 1.88 -21.09
CA LYS A 66 -14.66 3.09 -21.95
C LYS A 66 -13.95 2.88 -23.28
N PHE A 67 -12.89 2.07 -23.29
CA PHE A 67 -12.01 1.85 -24.44
C PHE A 67 -12.00 0.40 -24.91
N GLY A 68 -12.77 -0.47 -24.25
CA GLY A 68 -13.18 -1.76 -24.82
C GLY A 68 -14.11 -1.48 -25.98
N VAL A 69 -13.51 -1.32 -27.15
CA VAL A 69 -14.20 -1.43 -28.43
C VAL A 69 -15.00 -2.73 -28.39
N ASP A 70 -16.30 -2.64 -28.66
CA ASP A 70 -17.14 -3.80 -28.98
C ASP A 70 -16.38 -4.71 -29.97
N GLU A 71 -15.96 -5.90 -29.53
CA GLU A 71 -15.67 -7.02 -30.45
C GLU A 71 -16.98 -7.65 -30.92
#